data_AF-A0A3C1SFH4-F1
#
_entry.id   AF-A0A3C1SFH4-F1
#
_cell.length_a   1.000
_cell.length_b   1.000
_cell.length_c   1.000
_cell.angle_alpha   90.00
_cell.angle_beta   90.00
_cell.angle_gamma   90.00
#
_symmetry.space_group_name_H-M   'P 1'
#
loop_
_entity.id
_entity.type
_entity.pdbx_description
1 polymer ?
#
loop_
_entity_poly.entity_id
_entity_poly.type
_entity_poly.pdbx_seq_one_letter_code
_entity_poly.pdbx_strand_id
1 'polypeptide(L)'
;MAEFWLTDTGKGSPPLCWVNTATSARSQRDNVPLTAVRALPSTPYAAGTAITVTITISASATGYTVEETLPPGWKASDMSGGGTTADEIVRFGIANPGCEAKTMTYQAIPPTGATGTQTFSGRVVMEDVKITIAGNQSVSDKAAGPGDLDNSGTVDLTDAIMSLQILSGINVGSVPISADVNSDQKIGLPEVIYILQKVAG
;
A
#
# COMPACT_ATOMS: atom_id res chain seq x y z
N MET A 1 -0.16 59.83 -29.59
CA MET A 1 -0.17 60.78 -28.46
C MET A 1 -0.09 59.94 -27.20
N ALA A 2 1.03 59.99 -26.50
CA ALA A 2 1.27 59.22 -25.29
C ALA A 2 1.05 60.15 -24.09
N GLU A 3 0.17 59.77 -23.17
CA GLU A 3 -0.07 60.53 -21.94
C GLU A 3 0.84 59.96 -20.84
N PHE A 4 1.73 60.81 -20.33
CA PHE A 4 2.63 60.53 -19.21
C PHE A 4 1.98 61.06 -17.93
N TRP A 5 1.74 60.17 -16.95
CA TRP A 5 1.27 60.60 -15.63
C TRP A 5 2.45 61.03 -14.75
N LEU A 6 2.37 62.25 -14.20
CA LEU A 6 3.30 62.78 -13.21
C LEU A 6 3.00 62.14 -11.85
N THR A 7 3.93 61.37 -11.29
CA THR A 7 3.83 60.88 -9.91
C THR A 7 4.31 61.98 -8.95
N ASP A 8 3.40 62.56 -8.19
CA ASP A 8 3.69 63.50 -7.09
C ASP A 8 4.37 62.75 -5.93
N THR A 9 5.66 62.96 -5.75
CA THR A 9 6.50 62.31 -4.73
C THR A 9 6.33 62.90 -3.32
N GLY A 10 5.47 63.92 -3.13
CA GLY A 10 5.23 64.56 -1.83
C GLY A 10 4.04 64.00 -1.03
N LYS A 11 3.23 63.13 -1.63
CA LYS A 11 2.07 62.49 -0.98
C LYS A 11 2.51 61.09 -0.55
N GLY A 12 2.72 60.90 0.76
CA GLY A 12 3.23 59.64 1.35
C GLY A 12 2.54 58.37 0.84
N SER A 13 3.18 57.22 1.09
CA SER A 13 2.84 55.92 0.51
C SER A 13 1.33 55.70 0.36
N PRO A 14 0.86 55.33 -0.84
CA PRO A 14 -0.51 54.93 -1.09
C PRO A 14 -1.12 54.04 0.00
N PRO A 15 -2.33 54.31 0.52
CA PRO A 15 -3.07 53.34 1.31
C PRO A 15 -3.11 51.95 0.64
N LEU A 16 -2.92 50.90 1.43
CA LEU A 16 -2.82 49.50 0.98
C LEU A 16 -4.10 48.97 0.27
N CYS A 17 -5.17 49.76 0.18
CA CYS A 17 -6.43 49.42 -0.47
C CYS A 17 -6.57 49.89 -1.93
N TRP A 18 -5.58 50.58 -2.50
CA TRP A 18 -5.56 50.95 -3.94
C TRP A 18 -4.24 50.64 -4.65
N VAL A 19 -3.29 50.02 -3.95
CA VAL A 19 -2.13 49.39 -4.59
C VAL A 19 -2.43 47.92 -4.76
N ASN A 20 -2.28 47.43 -6.00
CA ASN A 20 -2.06 46.01 -6.22
C ASN A 20 -0.64 45.64 -5.75
N THR A 21 -0.35 45.75 -4.45
CA THR A 21 0.84 45.17 -3.80
C THR A 21 0.63 43.70 -3.46
N ALA A 22 -0.35 43.04 -4.09
CA ALA A 22 -0.42 41.61 -4.16
C ALA A 22 0.58 41.07 -5.21
N THR A 23 1.87 41.39 -5.04
CA THR A 23 2.88 40.37 -5.32
C THR A 23 2.70 39.30 -4.24
N SER A 24 1.75 38.40 -4.49
CA SER A 24 1.75 37.02 -4.02
C SER A 24 1.82 36.72 -2.51
N ALA A 25 0.92 37.25 -1.69
CA ALA A 25 0.55 36.54 -0.44
C ALA A 25 -0.43 35.37 -0.70
N ARG A 26 -1.10 35.37 -1.88
CA ARG A 26 -1.87 34.21 -2.37
C ARG A 26 -0.97 33.20 -3.08
N SER A 27 -0.07 33.65 -3.96
CA SER A 27 0.75 32.73 -4.76
C SER A 27 1.85 31.98 -3.99
N GLN A 28 2.11 32.30 -2.71
CA GLN A 28 2.98 31.49 -1.85
C GLN A 28 2.25 30.37 -1.08
N ARG A 29 0.91 30.29 -1.12
CA ARG A 29 0.15 29.13 -0.60
C ARG A 29 -0.13 28.06 -1.65
N ASP A 30 0.16 28.33 -2.92
CA ASP A 30 -0.43 27.59 -4.05
C ASP A 30 0.51 26.59 -4.72
N ASN A 31 1.71 26.32 -4.17
CA ASN A 31 2.59 25.25 -4.68
C ASN A 31 2.78 24.14 -3.63
N VAL A 32 1.78 23.27 -3.51
CA VAL A 32 1.89 22.03 -2.75
C VAL A 32 2.69 21.04 -3.60
N PRO A 33 3.86 20.58 -3.13
CA PRO A 33 4.70 19.67 -3.91
C PRO A 33 3.98 18.35 -4.11
N LEU A 34 4.18 17.73 -5.27
CA LEU A 34 3.66 16.40 -5.55
C LEU A 34 4.28 15.39 -4.58
N THR A 35 3.44 14.81 -3.74
CA THR A 35 3.78 13.72 -2.83
C THR A 35 2.74 12.61 -2.94
N ALA A 36 3.18 11.37 -2.78
CA ALA A 36 2.34 10.19 -2.85
C ALA A 36 2.75 9.20 -1.75
N VAL A 37 1.81 8.78 -0.92
CA VAL A 37 2.07 7.86 0.19
C VAL A 37 1.04 6.73 0.17
N ARG A 38 1.53 5.49 0.11
CA ARG A 38 0.74 4.28 0.29
C ARG A 38 0.69 3.90 1.77
N ALA A 39 -0.49 3.55 2.23
CA ALA A 39 -0.72 2.84 3.48
C ALA A 39 -1.27 1.45 3.18
N LEU A 40 -0.64 0.43 3.76
CA LEU A 40 -1.07 -0.97 3.74
C LEU A 40 -1.53 -1.36 5.15
N PRO A 41 -2.39 -2.38 5.32
CA PRO A 41 -2.75 -2.85 6.64
C PRO A 41 -1.53 -3.31 7.42
N SER A 42 -1.53 -3.06 8.73
CA SER A 42 -0.49 -3.56 9.64
C SER A 42 -0.68 -5.02 10.01
N THR A 43 -1.85 -5.58 9.72
CA THR A 43 -2.14 -7.01 9.92
C THR A 43 -1.59 -7.83 8.75
N PRO A 44 -1.10 -9.05 9.01
CA PRO A 44 -0.71 -9.95 7.94
C PRO A 44 -1.87 -10.23 6.99
N TYR A 45 -1.58 -10.45 5.70
CA TYR A 45 -2.61 -10.84 4.75
C TYR A 45 -2.90 -12.35 4.86
N ALA A 46 -4.08 -12.76 4.41
CA ALA A 46 -4.45 -14.16 4.25
C ALA A 46 -4.88 -14.41 2.80
N ALA A 47 -4.48 -15.54 2.23
CA ALA A 47 -4.85 -15.90 0.85
C ALA A 47 -6.36 -15.79 0.62
N GLY A 48 -6.77 -15.19 -0.50
CA GLY A 48 -8.18 -14.98 -0.85
C GLY A 48 -8.92 -13.93 -0.02
N THR A 49 -8.31 -13.37 1.04
CA THR A 49 -8.92 -12.31 1.84
C THR A 49 -8.43 -10.94 1.36
N ALA A 50 -9.37 -10.09 0.95
CA ALA A 50 -9.06 -8.76 0.47
C ALA A 50 -8.38 -7.90 1.56
N ILE A 51 -7.37 -7.13 1.14
CA ILE A 51 -6.75 -6.08 1.95
C ILE A 51 -7.03 -4.71 1.34
N THR A 52 -7.33 -3.73 2.19
CA THR A 52 -7.55 -2.35 1.76
C THR A 52 -6.21 -1.66 1.53
N VAL A 53 -5.97 -1.19 0.32
CA VAL A 53 -4.83 -0.32 -0.01
C VAL A 53 -5.31 1.12 -0.09
N THR A 54 -4.59 2.02 0.57
CA THR A 54 -4.88 3.46 0.56
C THR A 54 -3.72 4.24 -0.03
N ILE A 55 -3.98 5.13 -0.97
CA ILE A 55 -2.99 6.04 -1.55
C ILE A 55 -3.45 7.47 -1.30
N THR A 56 -2.62 8.26 -0.63
CA THR A 56 -2.86 9.68 -0.40
C THR A 56 -1.89 10.51 -1.24
N ILE A 57 -2.44 11.41 -2.05
CA ILE A 57 -1.71 12.33 -2.90
C ILE A 57 -1.91 13.76 -2.38
N SER A 58 -0.84 14.49 -2.16
CA SER A 58 -0.90 15.94 -1.95
C SER A 58 -0.16 16.61 -3.09
N ALA A 59 -0.82 17.52 -3.81
CA ALA A 59 -0.24 18.30 -4.90
C ALA A 59 -1.12 19.51 -5.21
N SER A 60 -0.52 20.60 -5.69
CA SER A 60 -1.23 21.63 -6.43
C SER A 60 -1.22 21.24 -7.90
N ALA A 61 -2.31 20.65 -8.40
CA ALA A 61 -2.35 20.07 -9.75
C ALA A 61 -3.65 20.40 -10.49
N THR A 62 -3.57 20.50 -11.82
CA THR A 62 -4.73 20.47 -12.71
C THR A 62 -5.15 19.03 -13.05
N GLY A 63 -4.24 18.07 -12.87
CA GLY A 63 -4.53 16.65 -12.86
C GLY A 63 -3.30 15.78 -12.71
N TYR A 64 -3.48 14.53 -12.32
CA TYR A 64 -2.42 13.53 -12.23
C TYR A 64 -2.96 12.13 -12.48
N THR A 65 -2.06 11.22 -12.84
CA THR A 65 -2.35 9.79 -12.98
C THR A 65 -1.55 9.00 -11.97
N VAL A 66 -2.23 8.14 -11.21
CA VAL A 66 -1.62 7.14 -10.34
C VAL A 66 -1.64 5.81 -11.06
N GLU A 67 -0.50 5.11 -11.05
CA GLU A 67 -0.38 3.74 -11.55
C GLU A 67 0.30 2.88 -10.50
N GLU A 68 -0.33 1.78 -10.12
CA GLU A 68 0.16 0.85 -9.13
C GLU A 68 0.17 -0.56 -9.71
N THR A 69 1.32 -1.22 -9.63
CA THR A 69 1.50 -2.63 -10.00
C THR A 69 1.37 -3.47 -8.73
N LEU A 70 0.36 -4.35 -8.74
CA LEU A 70 0.11 -5.32 -7.69
C LEU A 70 1.18 -6.42 -7.69
N PRO A 71 1.33 -7.18 -6.59
CA PRO A 71 2.12 -8.40 -6.62
C PRO A 71 1.54 -9.41 -7.63
N PRO A 72 2.37 -10.29 -8.22
CA PRO A 72 1.92 -11.26 -9.21
C PRO A 72 0.74 -12.11 -8.74
N GLY A 73 -0.28 -12.25 -9.57
CA GLY A 73 -1.50 -13.01 -9.31
C GLY A 73 -2.53 -12.32 -8.40
N TRP A 74 -2.22 -11.16 -7.83
CA TRP A 74 -3.16 -10.40 -7.02
C TRP A 74 -4.17 -9.67 -7.92
N LYS A 75 -5.42 -9.60 -7.44
CA LYS A 75 -6.51 -8.91 -8.15
C LYS A 75 -6.88 -7.64 -7.40
N ALA A 76 -7.33 -6.61 -8.12
CA ALA A 76 -7.90 -5.41 -7.51
C ALA A 76 -9.41 -5.33 -7.71
N SER A 77 -10.12 -4.76 -6.73
CA SER A 77 -11.56 -4.52 -6.74
C SER A 77 -11.92 -3.30 -5.88
N ASP A 78 -13.21 -2.94 -5.82
CA ASP A 78 -13.77 -1.89 -4.94
C ASP A 78 -12.98 -0.56 -4.92
N MET A 79 -12.65 -0.08 -6.12
CA MET A 79 -11.90 1.15 -6.31
C MET A 79 -12.77 2.38 -6.04
N SER A 80 -12.27 3.33 -5.25
CA SER A 80 -12.87 4.65 -5.11
C SER A 80 -12.43 5.60 -6.23
N GLY A 81 -13.04 6.78 -6.33
CA GLY A 81 -12.56 7.85 -7.22
C GLY A 81 -12.49 7.51 -8.70
N GLY A 82 -13.25 6.51 -9.17
CA GLY A 82 -13.25 6.10 -10.59
C GLY A 82 -12.01 5.31 -11.01
N GLY A 83 -11.33 4.65 -10.07
CA GLY A 83 -10.20 3.78 -10.38
C GLY A 83 -10.57 2.64 -11.35
N THR A 84 -9.57 2.20 -12.11
CA THR A 84 -9.67 1.09 -13.05
C THR A 84 -8.54 0.10 -12.84
N THR A 85 -8.72 -1.14 -13.31
CA THR A 85 -7.64 -2.12 -13.31
C THR A 85 -7.61 -2.95 -14.58
N ALA A 86 -6.39 -3.28 -15.03
CA ALA A 86 -6.11 -4.24 -16.08
C ALA A 86 -4.72 -4.83 -15.84
N ASP A 87 -4.55 -6.13 -16.05
CA ASP A 87 -3.26 -6.82 -16.01
C ASP A 87 -2.41 -6.50 -14.76
N GLU A 88 -3.01 -6.64 -13.56
CA GLU A 88 -2.35 -6.37 -12.26
C GLU A 88 -1.94 -4.90 -12.04
N ILE A 89 -2.37 -3.99 -12.93
CA ILE A 89 -2.16 -2.56 -12.80
C ILE A 89 -3.46 -1.90 -12.36
N VAL A 90 -3.42 -1.12 -11.27
CA VAL A 90 -4.47 -0.22 -10.82
C VAL A 90 -4.15 1.20 -11.27
N ARG A 91 -5.14 1.91 -11.82
CA ARG A 91 -4.98 3.26 -12.35
C ARG A 91 -6.06 4.20 -11.83
N PHE A 92 -5.64 5.38 -11.40
CA PHE A 92 -6.55 6.49 -11.06
C PHE A 92 -6.16 7.71 -11.87
N GLY A 93 -7.09 8.28 -12.62
CA GLY A 93 -6.93 9.57 -13.29
C GLY A 93 -7.73 10.63 -12.54
N ILE A 94 -7.06 11.60 -11.92
CA ILE A 94 -7.73 12.66 -11.15
C ILE A 94 -7.56 13.98 -11.89
N ALA A 95 -8.68 14.61 -12.25
CA ALA A 95 -8.72 15.93 -12.87
C ALA A 95 -9.16 16.98 -11.85
N ASN A 96 -8.56 18.16 -11.93
CA ASN A 96 -8.83 19.33 -11.09
C ASN A 96 -8.90 19.01 -9.58
N PRO A 97 -7.90 18.34 -8.99
CA PRO A 97 -7.90 17.97 -7.57
C PRO A 97 -7.87 19.18 -6.61
N GLY A 98 -7.48 20.37 -7.09
CA GLY A 98 -7.21 21.52 -6.24
C GLY A 98 -5.89 21.34 -5.48
N CYS A 99 -5.75 21.99 -4.33
CA CYS A 99 -4.54 21.94 -3.50
C CYS A 99 -4.71 21.06 -2.23
N GLU A 100 -5.86 20.42 -2.08
CA GLU A 100 -6.15 19.54 -0.94
C GLU A 100 -5.65 18.12 -1.22
N ALA A 101 -5.22 17.44 -0.16
CA ALA A 101 -4.86 16.03 -0.25
C ALA A 101 -6.06 15.21 -0.73
N LYS A 102 -5.83 14.28 -1.65
CA LYS A 102 -6.82 13.32 -2.13
C LYS A 102 -6.41 11.91 -1.74
N THR A 103 -7.40 11.14 -1.30
CA THR A 103 -7.23 9.75 -0.90
C THR A 103 -8.02 8.87 -1.85
N MET A 104 -7.34 7.86 -2.40
CA MET A 104 -7.94 6.79 -3.17
C MET A 104 -7.72 5.47 -2.46
N THR A 105 -8.64 4.55 -2.67
CA THR A 105 -8.67 3.24 -2.02
C THR A 105 -9.05 2.17 -3.03
N TYR A 106 -8.55 0.97 -2.83
CA TYR A 106 -9.02 -0.22 -3.53
C TYR A 106 -8.77 -1.46 -2.66
N GLN A 107 -9.44 -2.57 -2.99
CA GLN A 107 -9.23 -3.86 -2.38
C GLN A 107 -8.25 -4.68 -3.22
N ALA A 108 -7.14 -5.12 -2.62
CA ALA A 108 -6.19 -6.05 -3.23
C ALA A 108 -6.45 -7.46 -2.68
N ILE A 109 -6.68 -8.44 -3.56
CA ILE A 109 -7.06 -9.80 -3.22
C ILE A 109 -5.88 -10.72 -3.54
N PRO A 110 -5.20 -11.29 -2.53
CA PRO A 110 -4.16 -12.29 -2.74
C PRO A 110 -4.74 -13.54 -3.41
N PRO A 111 -4.04 -14.16 -4.37
CA PRO A 111 -4.47 -15.43 -4.95
C PRO A 111 -4.50 -16.53 -3.88
N THR A 112 -5.21 -17.62 -4.16
CA THR A 112 -5.18 -18.83 -3.32
C THR A 112 -3.76 -19.36 -3.22
N GLY A 113 -3.28 -19.62 -1.99
CA GLY A 113 -1.90 -20.07 -1.75
C GLY A 113 -0.85 -18.97 -1.80
N ALA A 114 -1.24 -17.69 -1.83
CA ALA A 114 -0.29 -16.60 -1.64
C ALA A 114 0.36 -16.68 -0.25
N THR A 115 1.69 -16.74 -0.23
CA THR A 115 2.50 -16.76 0.99
C THR A 115 3.72 -15.84 0.84
N GLY A 116 4.40 -15.59 1.95
CA GLY A 116 5.59 -14.76 2.05
C GLY A 116 5.33 -13.26 1.91
N THR A 117 6.42 -12.51 1.84
CA THR A 117 6.40 -11.06 1.64
C THR A 117 6.10 -10.71 0.19
N GLN A 118 5.05 -9.92 -0.01
CA GLN A 118 4.58 -9.45 -1.31
C GLN A 118 4.82 -7.94 -1.44
N THR A 119 5.30 -7.51 -2.61
CA THR A 119 5.72 -6.12 -2.84
C THR A 119 4.78 -5.41 -3.81
N PHE A 120 4.36 -4.22 -3.43
CA PHE A 120 3.59 -3.30 -4.25
C PHE A 120 4.52 -2.21 -4.77
N SER A 121 4.38 -1.84 -6.04
CA SER A 121 5.15 -0.74 -6.64
C SER A 121 4.23 0.21 -7.37
N GLY A 122 4.51 1.50 -7.35
CA GLY A 122 3.62 2.45 -8.00
C GLY A 122 4.25 3.80 -8.21
N ARG A 123 3.64 4.59 -9.08
CA ARG A 123 4.10 5.93 -9.45
C ARG A 123 2.93 6.88 -9.64
N VAL A 124 3.22 8.17 -9.52
CA VAL A 124 2.32 9.24 -9.89
C VAL A 124 2.97 10.08 -10.96
N VAL A 125 2.21 10.39 -12.00
CA VAL A 125 2.62 11.25 -13.12
C VAL A 125 1.73 12.48 -13.12
N MET A 126 2.35 13.65 -13.07
CA MET A 126 1.71 14.96 -13.17
C MET A 126 2.50 15.78 -14.19
N GLU A 127 1.89 16.06 -15.34
CA GLU A 127 2.60 16.69 -16.46
C GLU A 127 3.89 15.88 -16.80
N ASP A 128 5.06 16.51 -16.75
CA ASP A 128 6.36 15.85 -16.99
C ASP A 128 7.03 15.32 -15.70
N VAL A 129 6.41 15.51 -14.54
CA VAL A 129 6.94 15.06 -13.24
C VAL A 129 6.45 13.65 -12.92
N LYS A 130 7.38 12.77 -12.59
CA LYS A 130 7.11 11.39 -12.17
C LYS A 130 7.77 11.10 -10.83
N ILE A 131 6.96 10.66 -9.86
CA ILE A 131 7.44 10.23 -8.55
C ILE A 131 7.01 8.79 -8.25
N THR A 132 7.82 8.07 -7.48
CA THR A 132 7.43 6.77 -6.91
C THR A 132 6.52 6.99 -5.69
N ILE A 133 5.54 6.11 -5.49
CA ILE A 133 4.69 6.15 -4.30
C ILE A 133 5.50 5.70 -3.09
N ALA A 134 5.63 6.58 -2.09
CA ALA A 134 6.33 6.31 -0.83
C ALA A 134 5.42 5.57 0.17
N GLY A 135 5.87 5.40 1.42
CA GLY A 135 5.12 4.69 2.46
C GLY A 135 5.33 3.18 2.40
N ASN A 136 4.32 2.39 2.79
CA ASN A 136 4.44 0.94 2.84
C ASN A 136 4.62 0.34 1.43
N GLN A 137 5.65 -0.49 1.27
CA GLN A 137 5.94 -1.15 -0.01
C GLN A 137 5.60 -2.63 0.01
N SER A 138 5.42 -3.23 1.17
CA SER A 138 5.22 -4.67 1.30
C SER A 138 4.20 -5.02 2.37
N VAL A 139 3.56 -6.16 2.16
CA VAL A 139 2.78 -6.90 3.17
C VAL A 139 3.38 -8.30 3.28
N SER A 140 3.22 -8.91 4.44
CA SER A 140 3.60 -10.30 4.66
C SER A 140 2.37 -11.07 5.11
N ASP A 141 2.34 -12.36 4.79
CA ASP A 141 1.44 -13.31 5.41
C ASP A 141 1.80 -13.50 6.88
N LYS A 142 0.94 -14.22 7.60
CA LYS A 142 1.23 -14.55 8.99
C LYS A 142 2.42 -15.52 9.01
N ALA A 143 3.50 -15.11 9.67
CA ALA A 143 4.67 -15.98 9.82
C ALA A 143 4.29 -17.30 10.48
N ALA A 144 4.78 -18.41 9.93
CA ALA A 144 4.55 -19.73 10.50
C ALA A 144 5.05 -19.80 11.94
N GLY A 145 4.14 -20.11 12.85
CA GLY A 145 4.45 -20.37 14.24
C GLY A 145 4.82 -21.83 14.50
N PRO A 146 5.20 -22.17 15.73
CA PRO A 146 5.38 -23.57 16.13
C PRO A 146 4.13 -24.40 15.78
N GLY A 147 4.33 -25.52 15.10
CA GLY A 147 3.26 -26.41 14.64
C GLY A 147 2.55 -26.03 13.34
N ASP A 148 2.88 -24.90 12.70
CA ASP A 148 2.31 -24.47 11.40
C ASP A 148 3.22 -24.94 10.25
N LEU A 149 2.96 -26.15 9.75
CA LEU A 149 3.81 -26.89 8.83
C LEU A 149 3.57 -26.53 7.37
N ASP A 150 2.42 -25.93 7.04
CA ASP A 150 2.07 -25.50 5.69
C ASP A 150 2.26 -23.99 5.45
N ASN A 151 2.67 -23.23 6.47
CA ASN A 151 2.71 -21.76 6.47
C ASN A 151 1.34 -21.12 6.18
N SER A 152 0.25 -21.75 6.57
CA SER A 152 -1.09 -21.16 6.48
C SER A 152 -1.29 -20.00 7.45
N GLY A 153 -0.41 -19.87 8.45
CA GLY A 153 -0.55 -18.96 9.57
C GLY A 153 -1.44 -19.54 10.68
N THR A 154 -1.94 -20.76 10.55
CA THR A 154 -2.78 -21.43 11.54
C THR A 154 -2.14 -22.74 11.99
N VAL A 155 -2.55 -23.23 13.16
CA VAL A 155 -2.14 -24.56 13.64
C VAL A 155 -3.41 -25.39 13.68
N ASP A 156 -3.64 -26.21 12.65
CA ASP A 156 -4.85 -26.98 12.44
C ASP A 156 -4.62 -28.44 12.00
N LEU A 157 -5.69 -29.14 11.58
CA LEU A 157 -5.59 -30.55 11.19
C LEU A 157 -4.78 -30.78 9.91
N THR A 158 -4.63 -29.77 9.05
CA THR A 158 -3.78 -29.81 7.86
C THR A 158 -2.33 -30.00 8.27
N ASP A 159 -1.89 -29.25 9.29
CA ASP A 159 -0.56 -29.42 9.88
C ASP A 159 -0.40 -30.81 10.49
N ALA A 160 -1.40 -31.29 11.23
CA ALA A 160 -1.35 -32.61 11.85
C ALA A 160 -1.17 -33.71 10.79
N ILE A 161 -1.89 -33.61 9.67
CA ILE A 161 -1.77 -34.54 8.54
C ILE A 161 -0.38 -34.47 7.93
N MET A 162 0.19 -33.28 7.70
CA MET A 162 1.55 -33.13 7.18
C MET A 162 2.59 -33.72 8.12
N SER A 163 2.46 -33.49 9.43
CA SER A 163 3.35 -34.06 10.45
C SER A 163 3.29 -35.59 10.47
N LEU A 164 2.08 -36.17 10.38
CA LEU A 164 1.87 -37.62 10.30
C LEU A 164 2.40 -38.23 8.99
N GLN A 165 2.29 -37.52 7.88
CA GLN A 165 2.88 -37.92 6.59
C GLN A 165 4.39 -38.01 6.71
N ILE A 166 5.05 -37.00 7.30
CA ILE A 166 6.50 -37.00 7.56
C ILE A 166 6.90 -38.19 8.43
N LEU A 167 6.19 -38.44 9.53
CA LEU A 167 6.42 -39.60 10.41
C LEU A 167 6.25 -40.94 9.70
N SER A 168 5.36 -40.99 8.71
CA SER A 168 5.12 -42.18 7.88
C SER A 168 6.14 -42.33 6.75
N GLY A 169 7.15 -41.47 6.67
CA GLY A 169 8.18 -41.48 5.63
C GLY A 169 7.71 -40.92 4.29
N ILE A 170 6.57 -40.22 4.25
CA ILE A 170 6.07 -39.55 3.05
C ILE A 170 6.77 -38.20 2.92
N ASN A 171 7.31 -37.91 1.74
CA ASN A 171 7.92 -36.61 1.45
C ASN A 171 6.81 -35.58 1.14
N VAL A 172 6.69 -34.56 2.00
CA VAL A 172 5.70 -33.48 1.88
C VAL A 172 6.29 -32.17 1.34
N GLY A 173 7.54 -32.20 0.86
CA GLY A 173 8.27 -31.00 0.44
C GLY A 173 8.98 -30.29 1.60
N SER A 174 9.29 -29.01 1.38
CA SER A 174 9.98 -28.18 2.38
C SER A 174 9.01 -27.71 3.46
N VAL A 175 9.40 -27.91 4.71
CA VAL A 175 8.65 -27.48 5.90
C VAL A 175 9.39 -26.31 6.55
N PRO A 176 8.70 -25.27 7.04
CA PRO A 176 9.34 -24.15 7.73
C PRO A 176 10.01 -24.62 9.03
N ILE A 177 11.25 -24.16 9.26
CA ILE A 177 11.96 -24.45 10.53
C ILE A 177 11.26 -23.83 11.74
N SER A 178 10.45 -22.80 11.55
CA SER A 178 9.67 -22.18 12.62
C SER A 178 8.52 -23.05 13.12
N ALA A 179 8.16 -24.12 12.39
CA ALA A 179 7.14 -25.07 12.82
C ALA A 179 7.65 -26.12 13.80
N ASP A 180 8.97 -26.27 13.93
CA ASP A 180 9.59 -27.13 14.94
C ASP A 180 9.23 -26.62 16.35
N VAL A 181 8.53 -27.45 17.12
CA VAL A 181 7.96 -27.07 18.41
C VAL A 181 8.97 -27.21 19.53
N ASN A 182 9.85 -28.22 19.46
CA ASN A 182 10.81 -28.53 20.52
C ASN A 182 12.25 -28.07 20.21
N SER A 183 12.45 -27.43 19.05
CA SER A 183 13.74 -26.95 18.55
C SER A 183 14.79 -28.05 18.37
N ASP A 184 14.37 -29.29 18.07
CA ASP A 184 15.27 -30.42 17.79
C ASP A 184 15.71 -30.53 16.32
N GLN A 185 15.31 -29.54 15.50
CA GLN A 185 15.53 -29.41 14.06
C GLN A 185 14.86 -30.51 13.24
N LYS A 186 13.84 -31.18 13.79
CA LYS A 186 13.07 -32.23 13.12
C LYS A 186 11.58 -31.97 13.30
N ILE A 187 10.81 -32.59 12.41
CA ILE A 187 9.35 -32.66 12.53
C ILE A 187 9.01 -34.10 12.85
N GLY A 188 8.33 -34.32 13.97
CA GLY A 188 7.96 -35.64 14.44
C GLY A 188 6.80 -35.65 15.42
N LEU A 189 6.83 -36.63 16.33
CA LEU A 189 5.80 -36.81 17.36
C LEU A 189 5.54 -35.55 18.23
N PRO A 190 6.56 -34.75 18.60
CA PRO A 190 6.34 -33.51 19.35
C PRO A 190 5.40 -32.54 18.62
N GLU A 191 5.57 -32.34 17.31
CA GLU A 191 4.72 -31.47 16.50
C GLU A 191 3.31 -32.04 16.40
N VAL A 192 3.17 -33.34 16.13
CA VAL A 192 1.84 -34.00 16.12
C VAL A 192 1.09 -33.76 17.42
N ILE A 193 1.74 -34.01 18.56
CA ILE A 193 1.12 -33.85 19.88
C ILE A 193 0.74 -32.39 20.11
N TYR A 194 1.64 -31.45 19.80
CA TYR A 194 1.38 -30.03 19.93
C TYR A 194 0.18 -29.57 19.10
N ILE A 195 0.13 -29.95 17.83
CA ILE A 195 -0.94 -29.59 16.91
C ILE A 195 -2.27 -30.17 17.41
N LEU A 196 -2.30 -31.46 17.79
CA LEU A 196 -3.51 -32.08 18.31
C LEU A 196 -3.99 -31.44 19.62
N GLN A 197 -3.07 -31.04 20.51
CA GLN A 197 -3.41 -30.29 21.72
C GLN A 197 -4.04 -28.93 21.38
N LYS A 198 -3.51 -28.21 20.38
CA LYS A 198 -4.05 -26.93 19.94
C LYS A 198 -5.44 -27.05 19.31
N VAL A 199 -5.67 -28.13 18.55
CA VAL A 199 -6.95 -28.36 17.89
C VAL A 199 -8.02 -28.93 18.84
N ALA A 200 -7.63 -29.73 19.83
CA ALA A 200 -8.57 -30.39 20.74
C ALA A 200 -9.17 -29.48 21.84
N GLY A 201 -8.51 -28.36 22.15
CA GLY A 201 -8.96 -27.38 23.17
C GLY A 201 -8.31 -27.57 24.53
#